data_AF-A0A9P7FSK5-F1
#
_entry.id   AF-A0A9P7FSK5-F1
#
_cell.length_a   1.000
_cell.length_b   1.000
_cell.length_c   1.000
_cell.angle_alpha   90.00
_cell.angle_beta   90.00
_cell.angle_gamma   90.00
#
_symmetry.space_group_name_H-M   'P 1'
#
loop_
_entity.id
_entity.type
_entity.pdbx_description
1 polymer ?
#
loop_
_entity_poly.entity_id
_entity_poly.type
_entity_poly.pdbx_seq_one_letter_code
_entity_poly.pdbx_strand_id
1 'polypeptide(L)'
;METARRRGNHLKDIRDALIKWRFSIKRRQYTTSPVTAAAIFPDNFISTLASNWIHFVSDLCAVLQKTPWMFLEQHGQEVFDVMRCVDDAVAAAKQEKDEERKQLLESRRQEKQLVREHKRAEREMERERQRTITQKQKEAEKAEKAEKACLCEERCAAKLAAAVATPHPGKKHHGTALEGSSVFNIVSPATPMALASSSEVCLIPFRTS
;
A
#
# COMPACT_ATOMS: atom_id res chain seq x y z
N MET A 1 -22.78 16.79 15.05
CA MET A 1 -22.77 15.44 14.44
C MET A 1 -23.36 15.58 13.06
N GLU A 2 -22.58 15.32 12.02
CA GLU A 2 -23.05 15.44 10.64
C GLU A 2 -23.98 14.27 10.34
N THR A 3 -25.26 14.55 10.10
CA THR A 3 -26.26 13.53 9.80
C THR A 3 -26.04 13.03 8.37
N ALA A 4 -25.47 11.84 8.25
CA ALA A 4 -25.28 11.22 6.95
C ALA A 4 -26.64 11.04 6.28
N ARG A 5 -26.91 11.83 5.24
CA ARG A 5 -28.17 11.77 4.48
C ARG A 5 -28.36 10.34 3.96
N ARG A 6 -29.51 9.71 4.26
CA ARG A 6 -29.89 8.38 3.76
C ARG A 6 -29.91 8.39 2.23
N ARG A 7 -29.24 7.44 1.59
CA ARG A 7 -29.11 7.34 0.12
C ARG A 7 -29.14 5.88 -0.33
N GLY A 8 -29.49 5.68 -1.60
CA GLY A 8 -29.42 4.37 -2.27
C GLY A 8 -30.24 3.30 -1.55
N ASN A 9 -29.60 2.17 -1.26
CA ASN A 9 -30.24 1.00 -0.65
C ASN A 9 -30.84 1.30 0.72
N HIS A 10 -30.17 2.10 1.56
CA HIS A 10 -30.67 2.42 2.90
C HIS A 10 -32.05 3.10 2.86
N LEU A 11 -32.25 4.03 1.90
CA LEU A 11 -33.54 4.70 1.72
C LEU A 11 -34.61 3.70 1.24
N LYS A 12 -34.25 2.74 0.39
CA LYS A 12 -35.15 1.67 -0.06
C LYS A 12 -35.53 0.75 1.10
N ASP A 13 -34.56 0.34 1.91
CA ASP A 13 -34.78 -0.57 3.04
C ASP A 13 -35.74 0.04 4.07
N ILE A 14 -35.60 1.34 4.36
CA ILE A 14 -36.54 2.05 5.24
C ILE A 14 -37.94 2.13 4.61
N ARG A 15 -38.06 2.45 3.32
CA ARG A 15 -39.36 2.45 2.63
C ARG A 15 -40.03 1.09 2.71
N ASP A 16 -39.29 0.02 2.43
CA ASP A 16 -39.79 -1.34 2.46
C ASP A 16 -40.21 -1.76 3.88
N ALA A 17 -39.43 -1.39 4.90
CA ALA A 17 -39.75 -1.63 6.30
C ALA A 17 -41.03 -0.89 6.73
N LEU A 18 -41.18 0.38 6.36
CA LEU A 18 -42.36 1.18 6.64
C LEU A 18 -43.62 0.66 5.92
N ILE A 19 -43.49 0.22 4.67
CA ILE A 19 -44.59 -0.41 3.93
C ILE A 19 -45.01 -1.72 4.60
N LYS A 20 -44.06 -2.57 5.01
CA LYS A 20 -44.34 -3.81 5.76
C LYS A 20 -45.04 -3.51 7.08
N TRP A 21 -44.55 -2.53 7.83
CA TRP A 21 -45.17 -2.08 9.08
C TRP A 21 -46.63 -1.63 8.84
N ARG A 22 -46.88 -0.81 7.82
CA ARG A 22 -48.22 -0.34 7.44
C ARG A 22 -49.20 -1.49 7.21
N PHE A 23 -48.82 -2.50 6.43
CA PHE A 23 -49.67 -3.67 6.20
C PHE A 23 -49.84 -4.52 7.46
N SER A 24 -48.80 -4.64 8.28
CA SER A 24 -48.86 -5.34 9.56
C SER A 24 -49.87 -4.70 10.51
N ILE A 25 -49.84 -3.37 10.66
CA ILE A 25 -50.77 -2.62 11.53
C ILE A 25 -52.20 -2.69 11.02
N LYS A 26 -52.41 -2.52 9.71
CA LYS A 26 -53.73 -2.71 9.10
C LYS A 26 -54.31 -4.08 9.46
N ARG A 27 -53.51 -5.14 9.36
CA ARG A 27 -53.93 -6.52 9.64
C ARG A 27 -54.14 -6.79 11.13
N ARG A 28 -53.37 -6.16 12.02
CA ARG A 28 -53.40 -6.42 13.47
C ARG A 28 -54.48 -5.61 14.20
N GLN A 29 -54.60 -4.32 13.89
CA GLN A 29 -55.43 -3.40 14.69
C GLN A 29 -56.68 -2.92 13.95
N TYR A 30 -56.66 -2.92 12.62
CA TYR A 30 -57.73 -2.35 11.80
C TYR A 30 -58.39 -3.39 10.89
N THR A 31 -58.37 -4.68 11.25
CA THR A 31 -58.82 -5.78 10.38
C THR A 31 -60.26 -5.61 9.89
N THR A 32 -61.17 -5.25 10.79
CA THR A 32 -62.61 -5.06 10.52
C THR A 32 -62.96 -3.65 10.05
N SER A 33 -62.02 -2.72 10.16
CA SER A 33 -62.25 -1.31 9.80
C SER A 33 -62.22 -1.12 8.27
N PRO A 34 -63.09 -0.25 7.71
CA PRO A 34 -63.04 0.09 6.28
C PRO A 34 -61.81 0.93 5.91
N VAL A 35 -61.00 1.37 6.87
CA VAL A 35 -59.81 2.20 6.64
C VAL A 35 -58.78 1.41 5.83
N THR A 36 -58.34 1.95 4.69
CA THR A 36 -57.32 1.32 3.85
C THR A 36 -55.93 1.44 4.49
N ALA A 37 -55.01 0.54 4.13
CA ALA A 37 -53.62 0.62 4.60
C ALA A 37 -52.98 1.97 4.24
N ALA A 38 -53.26 2.49 3.04
CA ALA A 38 -52.82 3.80 2.57
C ALA A 38 -53.39 4.97 3.38
N ALA A 39 -54.61 4.84 3.93
CA ALA A 39 -55.18 5.85 4.83
C ALA A 39 -54.54 5.81 6.23
N ILE A 40 -54.12 4.62 6.72
CA ILE A 40 -53.37 4.50 7.97
C ILE A 40 -52.01 5.18 7.84
N PHE A 41 -51.29 4.92 6.75
CA PHE A 41 -49.98 5.52 6.52
C PHE A 41 -49.74 5.85 5.04
N PRO A 42 -50.07 7.09 4.64
CA PRO A 42 -49.90 7.57 3.26
C PRO A 42 -48.49 7.48 2.68
N ASP A 43 -48.38 7.23 1.38
CA ASP A 43 -47.09 7.04 0.66
C ASP A 43 -46.22 8.31 0.63
N ASN A 44 -46.84 9.49 0.65
CA ASN A 44 -46.15 10.78 0.76
C ASN A 44 -45.40 10.90 2.10
N PHE A 45 -45.95 10.36 3.19
CA PHE A 45 -45.26 10.32 4.48
C PHE A 45 -44.13 9.31 4.47
N ILE A 46 -44.34 8.10 3.94
CA ILE A 46 -43.27 7.10 3.79
C ILE A 46 -42.08 7.69 3.03
N SER A 47 -42.35 8.38 1.92
CA SER A 47 -41.31 9.00 1.09
C SER A 47 -40.58 10.13 1.82
N THR A 48 -41.31 10.98 2.55
CA THR A 48 -40.77 12.09 3.33
C THR A 48 -39.91 11.58 4.49
N LEU A 49 -40.41 10.62 5.27
CA LEU A 49 -39.72 10.06 6.44
C LEU A 49 -38.50 9.24 6.06
N ALA A 50 -38.56 8.49 4.95
CA ALA A 50 -37.40 7.76 4.44
C ALA A 50 -36.27 8.70 3.98
N SER A 51 -36.62 9.89 3.47
CA SER A 51 -35.65 10.85 2.93
C SER A 51 -35.04 11.75 4.00
N ASN A 52 -35.78 12.01 5.08
CA ASN A 52 -35.35 12.88 6.17
C ASN A 52 -34.72 12.06 7.30
N TRP A 53 -33.70 12.65 7.93
CA TRP A 53 -33.13 12.10 9.15
C TRP A 53 -33.90 12.62 10.35
N ILE A 54 -34.40 11.72 11.20
CA ILE A 54 -35.30 12.04 12.30
C ILE A 54 -34.76 11.35 13.54
N HIS A 55 -34.50 12.11 14.60
CA HIS A 55 -33.92 11.59 15.83
C HIS A 55 -34.95 11.39 16.93
N PHE A 56 -36.03 12.17 16.89
CA PHE A 56 -37.06 12.15 17.92
C PHE A 56 -38.45 12.15 17.29
N VAL A 57 -39.44 11.66 18.05
CA VAL A 57 -40.85 11.71 17.62
C VAL A 57 -41.34 13.15 17.45
N SER A 58 -40.79 14.11 18.21
CA SER A 58 -41.07 15.54 18.02
C SER A 58 -40.65 16.06 16.63
N ASP A 59 -39.58 15.49 16.07
CA ASP A 59 -39.12 15.85 14.72
C ASP A 59 -40.10 15.31 13.67
N LEU A 60 -40.74 14.16 13.94
CA LEU A 60 -41.83 13.64 13.11
C LEU A 60 -42.96 14.67 13.02
N CYS A 61 -43.37 15.26 14.15
CA CYS A 61 -44.38 16.32 14.18
C CYS A 61 -43.94 17.52 13.34
N ALA A 62 -42.68 17.95 13.45
CA ALA A 62 -42.14 19.09 12.70
C ALA A 62 -42.12 18.83 11.19
N VAL A 63 -41.71 17.63 10.76
CA VAL A 63 -41.67 17.22 9.36
C VAL A 63 -43.07 17.11 8.76
N LEU A 64 -44.06 16.71 9.57
CA LEU A 64 -45.45 16.48 9.15
C LEU A 64 -46.36 17.71 9.33
N GLN A 65 -45.85 18.88 9.71
CA GLN A 65 -46.67 20.09 9.95
C GLN A 65 -47.58 20.46 8.76
N LYS A 66 -47.14 20.20 7.52
CA LYS A 66 -47.92 20.54 6.32
C LYS A 66 -49.16 19.67 6.13
N THR A 67 -49.16 18.46 6.66
CA THR A 67 -50.27 17.52 6.50
C THR A 67 -50.37 16.70 7.78
N PRO A 68 -51.24 17.09 8.73
CA PRO A 68 -51.33 16.42 10.01
C PRO A 68 -51.73 14.97 9.79
N TRP A 69 -50.87 14.05 10.25
CA TRP A 69 -51.16 12.64 10.20
C TRP A 69 -51.97 12.26 11.44
N MET A 70 -53.26 11.95 11.26
CA MET A 70 -54.21 11.72 12.37
C MET A 70 -53.79 10.60 13.32
N PHE A 71 -52.98 9.64 12.86
CA PHE A 71 -52.53 8.50 13.68
C PHE A 71 -51.15 8.71 14.31
N LEU A 72 -50.59 9.93 14.23
CA LEU A 72 -49.26 10.22 14.73
C LEU A 72 -49.12 9.96 16.24
N GLU A 73 -50.11 10.34 17.03
CA GLU A 73 -50.07 10.14 18.50
C GLU A 73 -50.10 8.65 18.87
N GLN A 74 -50.82 7.83 18.10
CA GLN A 74 -50.97 6.41 18.38
C GLN A 74 -49.80 5.58 17.84
N HIS A 75 -49.35 5.88 16.62
CA HIS A 75 -48.41 5.04 15.86
C HIS A 75 -47.05 5.70 15.60
N GLY A 76 -46.86 6.96 15.97
CA GLY A 76 -45.63 7.70 15.68
C GLY A 76 -44.40 7.07 16.31
N GLN A 77 -44.52 6.57 17.54
CA GLN A 77 -43.43 5.88 18.23
C GLN A 77 -43.08 4.56 17.54
N GLU A 78 -44.06 3.76 17.13
CA GLU A 78 -43.81 2.49 16.43
C GLU A 78 -43.11 2.71 15.08
N VAL A 79 -43.56 3.70 14.31
CA VAL A 79 -42.92 4.09 13.03
C VAL A 79 -41.47 4.50 13.26
N PHE A 80 -41.24 5.31 14.29
CA PHE A 80 -39.90 5.75 14.67
C PHE A 80 -39.01 4.57 15.05
N ASP A 81 -39.52 3.62 15.85
CA ASP A 81 -38.79 2.41 16.24
C ASP A 81 -38.44 1.52 15.05
N VAL A 82 -39.32 1.39 14.06
CA VAL A 82 -39.04 0.67 12.81
C VAL A 82 -37.90 1.33 12.04
N MET A 83 -37.89 2.66 11.92
CA MET A 83 -36.83 3.39 11.23
C MET A 83 -35.50 3.23 11.96
N ARG A 84 -35.50 3.41 13.29
CA ARG A 84 -34.31 3.25 14.13
C ARG A 84 -33.71 1.85 14.03
N CYS A 85 -34.55 0.81 14.03
CA CYS A 85 -34.09 -0.57 13.86
C CYS A 85 -33.35 -0.78 12.53
N VAL A 86 -33.82 -0.15 11.44
CA VAL A 86 -33.13 -0.22 10.14
C VAL A 86 -31.83 0.60 10.16
N ASP A 87 -31.84 1.80 10.71
CA ASP A 87 -30.63 2.64 10.83
C ASP A 87 -29.54 1.92 11.66
N ASP A 88 -29.93 1.32 12.80
CA ASP A 88 -29.03 0.58 13.69
C ASP A 88 -28.44 -0.66 12.98
N ALA A 89 -29.26 -1.39 12.22
CA ALA A 89 -28.79 -2.54 11.45
C ALA A 89 -27.77 -2.13 10.37
N VAL A 90 -28.02 -1.01 9.67
CA VAL A 90 -27.09 -0.46 8.69
C VAL A 90 -25.81 0.04 9.35
N ALA A 91 -25.92 0.68 10.52
CA ALA A 91 -24.78 1.15 11.29
C ALA A 91 -23.90 -0.02 11.77
N ALA A 92 -24.51 -1.08 12.30
CA ALA A 92 -23.81 -2.30 12.73
C ALA A 92 -23.09 -2.97 11.55
N ALA A 93 -23.77 -3.16 10.41
CA ALA A 93 -23.16 -3.74 9.21
C ALA A 93 -22.01 -2.89 8.65
N LYS A 94 -22.06 -1.56 8.82
CA LYS A 94 -20.97 -0.67 8.44
C LYS A 94 -19.78 -0.81 9.40
N GLN A 95 -20.05 -0.86 10.71
CA GLN A 95 -19.00 -1.05 11.73
C GLN A 95 -18.25 -2.36 11.51
N GLU A 96 -18.95 -3.47 11.27
CA GLU A 96 -18.34 -4.77 10.98
C GLU A 96 -17.39 -4.69 9.77
N LYS A 97 -17.84 -4.09 8.66
CA LYS A 97 -16.99 -3.89 7.46
C LYS A 97 -15.79 -2.99 7.72
N ASP A 98 -15.95 -1.94 8.51
CA ASP A 98 -14.85 -1.05 8.86
C ASP A 98 -13.82 -1.76 9.76
N GLU A 99 -14.27 -2.62 10.67
CA GLU A 99 -13.42 -3.48 11.51
C GLU A 99 -12.66 -4.53 10.68
N GLU A 100 -13.35 -5.25 9.79
CA GLU A 100 -12.73 -6.19 8.84
C GLU A 100 -11.65 -5.49 8.00
N ARG A 101 -11.97 -4.30 7.46
CA ARG A 101 -11.02 -3.52 6.67
C ARG A 101 -9.82 -3.10 7.51
N LYS A 102 -10.01 -2.74 8.77
CA LYS A 102 -8.93 -2.38 9.70
C LYS A 102 -8.01 -3.58 9.94
N GLN A 103 -8.58 -4.76 10.21
CA GLN A 103 -7.82 -6.01 10.40
C GLN A 103 -7.02 -6.39 9.15
N LEU A 104 -7.62 -6.30 7.96
CA LEU A 104 -6.93 -6.57 6.70
C LEU A 104 -5.76 -5.61 6.44
N LEU A 105 -5.92 -4.34 6.78
CA LEU A 105 -4.85 -3.36 6.64
C LEU A 105 -3.71 -3.62 7.63
N GLU A 106 -4.03 -4.09 8.83
CA GLU A 106 -3.05 -4.45 9.86
C GLU A 106 -2.25 -5.70 9.47
N SER A 107 -2.92 -6.77 9.01
CA SER A 107 -2.23 -7.98 8.54
C SER A 107 -1.31 -7.67 7.36
N ARG A 108 -1.76 -6.85 6.40
CA ARG A 108 -0.92 -6.41 5.27
C ARG A 108 0.27 -5.56 5.71
N ARG A 109 0.15 -4.81 6.82
CA ARG A 109 1.29 -4.06 7.39
C ARG A 109 2.30 -5.01 8.02
N GLN A 110 1.84 -5.99 8.78
CA GLN A 110 2.70 -7.01 9.40
C GLN A 110 3.44 -7.84 8.35
N GLU A 111 2.75 -8.32 7.32
CA GLU A 111 3.36 -9.05 6.21
C GLU A 111 4.47 -8.23 5.52
N LYS A 112 4.18 -6.95 5.23
CA LYS A 112 5.19 -6.04 4.65
C LYS A 112 6.39 -5.82 5.58
N GLN A 113 6.20 -5.82 6.89
CA GLN A 113 7.30 -5.71 7.85
C GLN A 113 8.16 -6.97 7.82
N LEU A 114 7.55 -8.16 7.91
CA LEU A 114 8.25 -9.44 7.83
C LEU A 114 9.05 -9.58 6.52
N VAL A 115 8.47 -9.20 5.38
CA VAL A 115 9.17 -9.21 4.09
C VAL A 115 10.38 -8.26 4.09
N ARG A 116 10.25 -7.07 4.71
CA ARG A 116 11.35 -6.12 4.82
C ARG A 116 12.46 -6.63 5.72
N GLU A 117 12.11 -7.29 6.83
CA GLU A 117 13.06 -7.89 7.76
C GLU A 117 13.80 -9.06 7.10
N HIS A 118 13.07 -9.97 6.45
CA HIS A 118 13.66 -11.06 5.70
C HIS A 118 14.64 -10.56 4.63
N LYS A 119 14.23 -9.55 3.85
CA LYS A 119 15.10 -8.95 2.82
C LYS A 119 16.33 -8.24 3.41
N ARG A 120 16.25 -7.71 4.62
CA ARG A 120 17.40 -7.12 5.33
C ARG A 120 18.35 -8.22 5.79
N ALA A 121 17.84 -9.27 6.42
CA ALA A 121 18.63 -10.42 6.86
C ALA A 121 19.34 -11.10 5.67
N GLU A 122 18.65 -11.30 4.55
CA GLU A 122 19.23 -11.88 3.34
C GLU A 122 20.39 -11.02 2.79
N ARG A 123 20.21 -9.69 2.73
CA ARG A 123 21.27 -8.77 2.31
C ARG A 123 22.46 -8.75 3.26
N GLU A 124 22.23 -8.95 4.55
CA GLU A 124 23.29 -9.01 5.55
C GLU A 124 24.10 -10.31 5.41
N MET A 125 23.42 -11.44 5.29
CA MET A 125 24.05 -12.74 5.02
C MET A 125 24.87 -12.71 3.73
N GLU A 126 24.35 -12.09 2.67
CA GLU A 126 25.07 -11.95 1.39
C GLU A 126 26.32 -11.06 1.53
N ARG A 127 26.24 -9.96 2.29
CA ARG A 127 27.41 -9.11 2.58
C ARG A 127 28.47 -9.85 3.36
N GLU A 128 28.10 -10.68 4.33
CA GLU A 128 29.03 -11.52 5.08
C GLU A 128 29.73 -12.53 4.17
N ARG A 129 28.97 -13.22 3.31
CA ARG A 129 29.54 -14.12 2.30
C ARG A 129 30.54 -13.41 1.41
N GLN A 130 30.20 -12.24 0.87
CA GLN A 130 31.11 -11.44 0.04
C GLN A 130 32.37 -11.00 0.80
N ARG A 131 32.25 -10.64 2.09
CA ARG A 131 33.42 -10.32 2.94
C ARG A 131 34.34 -11.52 3.10
N THR A 132 33.80 -12.71 3.38
CA THR A 132 34.60 -13.93 3.51
C THR A 132 35.31 -14.31 2.21
N ILE A 133 34.64 -14.19 1.06
CA ILE A 133 35.24 -14.45 -0.25
C ILE A 133 36.36 -13.46 -0.53
N THR A 134 36.11 -12.16 -0.33
CA THR A 134 37.11 -11.10 -0.55
C THR A 134 38.31 -11.27 0.38
N GLN A 135 38.09 -11.67 1.62
CA GLN A 135 39.17 -11.94 2.57
C GLN A 135 40.03 -13.12 2.12
N LYS A 136 39.42 -14.24 1.73
CA LYS A 136 40.14 -15.41 1.19
C LYS A 136 40.93 -15.06 -0.07
N GLN A 137 40.37 -14.26 -0.97
CA GLN A 137 41.09 -13.78 -2.17
C GLN A 137 42.31 -12.93 -1.80
N LYS A 138 42.17 -12.01 -0.84
CA LYS A 138 43.30 -11.20 -0.35
C LYS A 138 44.37 -12.03 0.33
N GLU A 139 43.99 -13.06 1.09
CA GLU A 139 44.92 -13.99 1.72
C GLU A 139 45.67 -14.83 0.69
N ALA A 140 44.97 -15.35 -0.32
CA ALA A 140 45.58 -16.08 -1.44
C ALA A 140 46.54 -15.20 -2.25
N GLU A 141 46.16 -13.96 -2.57
CA GLU A 141 47.02 -13.01 -3.28
C GLU A 141 48.28 -12.66 -2.47
N LYS A 142 48.15 -12.50 -1.14
CA LYS A 142 49.31 -12.29 -0.26
C LYS A 142 50.22 -13.51 -0.22
N ALA A 143 49.67 -14.72 -0.16
CA ALA A 143 50.45 -15.95 -0.19
C ALA A 143 51.22 -16.10 -1.52
N GLU A 144 50.55 -15.84 -2.65
CA GLU A 144 51.18 -15.86 -3.98
C GLU A 144 52.30 -14.81 -4.10
N LYS A 145 52.08 -13.59 -3.59
CA LYS A 145 53.12 -12.54 -3.57
C LYS A 145 54.31 -12.92 -2.68
N ALA A 146 54.06 -13.56 -1.53
CA ALA A 146 55.11 -14.02 -0.64
C ALA A 146 55.95 -15.15 -1.27
N GLU A 147 55.30 -16.10 -1.96
CA GLU A 147 55.97 -17.17 -2.69
C GLU A 147 56.84 -16.61 -3.82
N LYS A 148 56.30 -15.68 -4.64
CA LYS A 148 57.07 -15.00 -5.69
C LYS A 148 58.25 -14.18 -5.14
N ALA A 149 58.10 -13.57 -3.96
CA ALA A 149 59.17 -12.83 -3.30
C ALA A 149 60.30 -13.79 -2.86
N CYS A 150 59.98 -14.92 -2.23
CA CYS A 150 60.96 -15.93 -1.84
C CYS A 150 61.73 -16.47 -3.06
N LEU A 151 61.03 -16.78 -4.16
CA LEU A 151 61.66 -17.23 -5.42
C LEU A 151 62.58 -16.14 -6.03
N CYS A 152 62.21 -14.86 -5.90
CA CYS A 152 63.04 -13.76 -6.38
C CYS A 152 64.32 -13.61 -5.55
N GLU A 153 64.22 -13.75 -4.23
CA GLU A 153 65.36 -13.72 -3.31
C GLU A 153 66.34 -14.86 -3.58
N GLU A 154 65.85 -16.10 -3.75
CA GLU A 154 66.67 -17.25 -4.14
C GLU A 154 67.38 -17.02 -5.48
N ARG A 155 66.67 -16.48 -6.47
CA ARG A 155 67.24 -16.18 -7.79
C ARG A 155 68.28 -15.07 -7.73
N CYS A 156 68.08 -14.05 -6.89
CA CYS A 156 69.06 -13.00 -6.63
C CYS A 156 70.32 -13.55 -5.94
N ALA A 157 70.15 -14.42 -4.93
CA ALA A 157 71.26 -15.09 -4.25
C ALA A 157 72.07 -15.97 -5.21
N ALA A 158 71.40 -16.76 -6.07
CA ALA A 158 72.06 -17.59 -7.08
C ALA A 158 72.83 -16.76 -8.12
N LYS A 159 72.26 -15.64 -8.58
CA LYS A 159 72.95 -14.71 -9.50
C LYS A 159 74.20 -14.11 -8.87
N LEU A 160 74.14 -13.71 -7.59
CA LEU A 160 75.29 -13.19 -6.87
C LEU A 160 76.40 -14.25 -6.73
N ALA A 161 76.04 -15.49 -6.40
CA ALA A 161 77.00 -16.60 -6.34
C ALA A 161 77.66 -16.89 -7.71
N ALA A 162 76.89 -16.85 -8.80
CA ALA A 162 77.41 -17.04 -10.16
C ALA A 162 78.35 -15.90 -10.60
N ALA A 163 78.02 -14.65 -10.24
CA ALA A 163 78.85 -13.48 -10.54
C ALA A 163 80.22 -13.52 -9.83
N VAL A 164 80.30 -14.17 -8.65
CA VAL A 164 81.57 -14.41 -7.96
C VAL A 164 82.43 -15.45 -8.71
N ALA A 165 81.82 -16.40 -9.41
CA ALA A 165 82.53 -17.49 -10.08
C ALA A 165 83.04 -17.15 -11.50
N THR A 166 82.51 -16.10 -12.16
CA THR A 166 82.90 -15.75 -13.54
C THR A 166 83.74 -14.46 -13.60
N PRO A 167 85.03 -14.53 -14.03
CA PRO A 167 85.88 -13.35 -14.14
C PRO A 167 85.39 -12.41 -15.24
N HIS A 168 85.25 -11.12 -14.90
CA HIS A 168 84.77 -10.06 -15.78
C HIS A 168 85.64 -9.92 -17.06
N PRO A 169 85.08 -10.06 -18.27
CA PRO A 169 85.73 -9.56 -19.48
C PRO A 169 85.68 -8.02 -19.51
N GLY A 170 86.82 -7.39 -19.76
CA GLY A 170 87.01 -5.93 -19.67
C GLY A 170 86.02 -5.11 -20.50
N LYS A 171 85.47 -4.06 -19.88
CA LYS A 171 84.54 -3.10 -20.49
C LYS A 171 85.24 -2.24 -21.55
N LYS A 172 84.73 -2.27 -22.79
CA LYS A 172 84.98 -1.23 -23.80
C LYS A 172 83.94 -0.12 -23.64
N HIS A 173 84.42 1.10 -23.39
CA HIS A 173 83.61 2.32 -23.38
C HIS A 173 83.15 2.65 -24.80
N HIS A 174 81.85 2.62 -25.06
CA HIS A 174 81.25 3.33 -26.18
C HIS A 174 80.20 4.28 -25.62
N GLY A 175 80.50 5.58 -25.70
CA GLY A 175 79.54 6.64 -25.50
C GLY A 175 78.79 6.92 -26.80
N THR A 176 77.49 7.18 -26.67
CA THR A 176 76.55 7.81 -27.61
C THR A 176 75.18 7.71 -26.93
N ALA A 177 74.20 8.59 -27.10
CA ALA A 177 74.11 9.97 -27.53
C ALA A 177 72.74 10.44 -26.99
N LEU A 178 72.64 11.74 -26.68
CA LEU A 178 71.37 12.45 -26.49
C LEU A 178 70.62 12.49 -27.82
N GLU A 179 69.32 12.20 -27.80
CA GLU A 179 68.22 12.55 -28.75
C GLU A 179 67.10 11.54 -28.46
N GLY A 180 65.82 11.85 -28.26
CA GLY A 180 64.96 12.90 -28.76
C GLY A 180 63.59 12.27 -29.06
N SER A 181 62.55 13.09 -29.18
CA SER A 181 61.19 12.77 -29.67
C SER A 181 60.24 12.08 -28.66
N SER A 182 59.14 12.72 -28.23
CA SER A 182 57.93 13.13 -28.99
C SER A 182 56.97 11.96 -29.20
N VAL A 183 55.72 12.11 -28.75
CA VAL A 183 54.52 12.20 -29.61
C VAL A 183 53.27 12.06 -28.72
N PHE A 184 52.38 13.02 -28.92
CA PHE A 184 50.98 13.11 -28.51
C PHE A 184 50.16 11.82 -28.74
N ASN A 185 49.12 11.57 -27.94
CA ASN A 185 47.82 11.12 -28.44
C ASN A 185 46.69 11.54 -27.46
N ILE A 186 45.87 12.54 -27.84
CA ILE A 186 44.50 12.43 -28.40
C ILE A 186 43.48 12.02 -27.31
N VAL A 187 42.73 12.97 -26.72
CA VAL A 187 41.40 13.47 -27.16
C VAL A 187 40.31 12.38 -27.17
N SER A 188 39.44 12.45 -26.14
CA SER A 188 37.95 12.38 -26.10
C SER A 188 37.19 11.26 -26.84
N PRO A 189 36.05 10.73 -26.32
CA PRO A 189 34.80 11.50 -26.33
C PRO A 189 33.80 11.29 -25.17
N ALA A 190 32.88 12.26 -25.13
CA ALA A 190 31.57 12.34 -24.52
C ALA A 190 30.86 11.02 -24.13
N THR A 191 30.18 11.06 -23.00
CA THR A 191 29.05 10.17 -22.69
C THR A 191 27.75 10.94 -22.93
N PRO A 192 26.98 10.63 -24.00
CA PRO A 192 25.63 11.14 -24.21
C PRO A 192 24.55 10.23 -23.59
N MET A 193 23.34 10.79 -23.53
CA MET A 193 22.02 10.15 -23.31
C MET A 193 21.66 9.88 -21.84
N ALA A 194 20.82 10.69 -21.17
CA ALA A 194 19.43 11.03 -21.49
C ALA A 194 18.57 9.81 -21.83
N LEU A 195 17.76 9.35 -20.89
CA LEU A 195 16.41 8.86 -21.18
C LEU A 195 15.52 9.16 -19.98
N ALA A 196 14.57 10.05 -20.22
CA ALA A 196 13.39 10.24 -19.42
C ALA A 196 12.69 8.90 -19.22
N SER A 197 12.33 8.58 -17.98
CA SER A 197 11.30 7.59 -17.71
C SER A 197 10.02 8.36 -17.39
N SER A 198 9.17 8.50 -18.41
CA SER A 198 7.76 8.78 -18.24
C SER A 198 7.15 7.74 -17.33
N SER A 199 6.77 8.14 -16.12
CA SER A 199 5.76 7.40 -15.38
C SER A 199 4.40 7.75 -15.98
N GLU A 200 3.97 6.92 -16.93
CA GLU A 200 2.55 6.75 -17.28
C GLU A 200 1.77 6.48 -15.99
N VAL A 201 0.94 7.44 -15.58
CA VAL A 201 -0.11 7.19 -14.62
C VAL A 201 -1.26 6.59 -15.40
N CYS A 202 -1.38 5.26 -15.37
CA CYS A 202 -2.54 4.55 -15.89
C CYS A 202 -3.80 5.03 -15.17
N LEU A 203 -4.61 5.83 -15.88
CA LEU A 203 -6.02 6.05 -15.57
C LEU A 203 -6.76 4.72 -15.80
N ILE A 204 -7.09 4.05 -14.71
CA ILE A 204 -7.98 2.89 -14.70
C ILE A 204 -9.41 3.41 -14.93
N PRO A 205 -10.13 3.01 -16.00
CA PRO A 205 -11.54 3.33 -16.13
C PRO A 205 -12.34 2.49 -15.13
N PHE A 206 -12.96 3.17 -14.16
CA PHE A 206 -13.98 2.59 -13.30
C PHE A 206 -15.20 2.22 -14.17
N ARG A 207 -15.39 0.93 -14.40
CA ARG A 207 -16.56 0.38 -15.07
C ARG A 207 -17.68 0.26 -14.05
N THR A 208 -18.65 1.16 -14.13
CA THR A 208 -19.92 1.05 -13.37
C THR A 208 -20.78 -0.05 -13.98
N SER A 209 -21.31 -0.92 -13.13
CA SER A 209 -22.48 -1.77 -13.41
C SER A 209 -23.61 -1.36 -12.48
#